data_AF-M3BQH8-F1
#
_entry.id   AF-M3BQH8-F1
#
_cell.length_a   1.000
_cell.length_b   1.000
_cell.length_c   1.000
_cell.angle_alpha   90.00
_cell.angle_beta   90.00
_cell.angle_gamma   90.00
#
_symmetry.space_group_name_H-M   'P 1'
#
loop_
_entity.id
_entity.type
_entity.pdbx_description
1 polymer ?
#
loop_
_entity_poly.entity_id
_entity_poly.type
_entity_poly.pdbx_seq_one_letter_code
_entity_poly.pdbx_strand_id
1 'polypeptide(L)'
;MALHHLDLGQIDLVSTTSDRHLQLTSSVQLTASEEALRSLNVVDSREGCSSRRTWMTPAAGFHLTIDLHLCSDLLICRHDLADALAQTLFDASFWRQLQLEPKAKVVSAGSSDSCMRLQICLDHAAGESPAPVRSVHRIAQDVPYHDIQPPPGIQTARLHHVSLHMRFSDTSDRKRRRTPTSWSLVNGSDDDDMLELSTAGPALSPIFEPWTCPRIRRTRITPGRTTSPPPQRPMLASHGELTDGGEENCPPTLKRYYNTSLTDCYPQNHHHEDIFALCDAGIRYAIATPRKRSLKDVELVGHESLTQLSSICPAVFSPSHWESLSSRTILLPTVSHALTQTCGVHARNAALRSKLLELSRRIGASSHPGVISSATQEHVAVHLWRSTQAGLFDSDAASRLQPLASRKSGHVDMLHEAGSSKPSDFRGREVGDCDEAGLDNRDGDCDDEDLFESHGSHERGVVFTQRTPESSQEDFLEMALGSLGCDTDGMLSARCS
;
A
#
# COMPACT_ATOMS: atom_id res chain seq x y z
N MET A 1 -16.13 -13.43 17.12
CA MET A 1 -15.01 -12.52 16.81
C MET A 1 -15.34 -11.17 17.40
N ALA A 2 -14.37 -10.49 18.01
CA ALA A 2 -14.59 -9.18 18.61
C ALA A 2 -14.12 -8.07 17.65
N LEU A 3 -14.68 -6.87 17.82
CA LEU A 3 -14.25 -5.67 17.11
C LEU A 3 -13.06 -5.07 17.86
N HIS A 4 -11.97 -4.82 17.14
CA HIS A 4 -10.72 -4.34 17.68
C HIS A 4 -10.32 -3.03 17.01
N HIS A 5 -9.81 -2.10 17.79
CA HIS A 5 -9.25 -0.83 17.32
C HIS A 5 -7.73 -0.88 17.43
N LEU A 6 -7.02 -0.67 16.33
CA LEU A 6 -5.56 -0.69 16.26
C LEU A 6 -5.07 0.69 15.85
N ASP A 7 -4.23 1.30 16.69
CA ASP A 7 -3.51 2.54 16.36
C ASP A 7 -2.32 2.20 15.48
N LEU A 8 -2.26 2.84 14.32
CA LEU A 8 -1.20 2.62 13.35
C LEU A 8 -0.08 3.65 13.50
N GLY A 9 -0.21 4.64 14.38
CA GLY A 9 0.81 5.65 14.62
C GLY A 9 0.59 6.94 13.84
N GLN A 10 1.67 7.72 13.72
CA GLN A 10 1.59 9.12 13.26
C GLN A 10 2.72 9.49 12.31
N ILE A 11 2.45 10.43 11.40
CA ILE A 11 3.46 11.12 10.58
C ILE A 11 3.26 12.62 10.57
N ASP A 12 4.36 13.32 10.31
CA ASP A 12 4.42 14.77 10.16
C ASP A 12 4.98 15.10 8.78
N LEU A 13 4.17 15.77 7.96
CA LEU A 13 4.48 16.22 6.61
C LEU A 13 4.56 17.75 6.58
N VAL A 14 5.45 18.29 5.75
CA VAL A 14 5.54 19.73 5.48
C VAL A 14 5.54 19.99 3.99
N SER A 15 4.72 20.95 3.56
CA SER A 15 4.78 21.51 2.21
C SER A 15 6.00 22.43 2.11
N THR A 16 6.84 22.24 1.09
CA THR A 16 8.01 23.08 0.85
C THR A 16 7.66 24.38 0.12
N THR A 17 6.43 24.51 -0.39
CA THR A 17 5.95 25.68 -1.14
C THR A 17 5.25 26.70 -0.25
N SER A 18 4.45 26.24 0.72
CA SER A 18 3.71 27.13 1.63
C SER A 18 4.12 27.02 3.10
N ASP A 19 5.14 26.22 3.43
CA ASP A 19 5.54 25.93 4.80
C ASP A 19 4.35 25.47 5.68
N ARG A 20 3.38 24.78 5.09
CA ARG A 20 2.24 24.20 5.82
C ARG A 20 2.60 22.84 6.36
N HIS A 21 2.13 22.53 7.56
CA HIS A 21 2.40 21.28 8.24
C HIS A 21 1.12 20.45 8.37
N LEU A 22 1.18 19.19 7.96
CA LEU A 22 0.13 18.19 8.21
C LEU A 22 0.65 17.16 9.20
N GLN A 23 -0.01 17.04 10.33
CA GLN A 23 0.13 15.90 11.23
C GLN A 23 -0.99 14.90 10.91
N LEU A 24 -0.64 13.66 10.57
CA LEU A 24 -1.58 12.59 10.28
C LEU A 24 -1.44 11.49 11.33
N THR A 25 -2.54 11.12 11.98
CA THR A 25 -2.66 9.91 12.81
C THR A 25 -3.56 8.91 12.08
N SER A 26 -3.17 7.63 12.05
CA SER A 26 -3.92 6.58 11.38
C SER A 26 -4.34 5.50 12.36
N SER A 27 -5.59 5.03 12.25
CA SER A 27 -6.06 3.87 13.00
C SER A 27 -7.00 3.01 12.15
N VAL A 28 -7.20 1.76 12.55
CA VAL A 28 -8.11 0.83 11.88
C VAL A 28 -9.01 0.11 12.89
N GLN A 29 -10.22 -0.22 12.44
CA GLN A 29 -11.10 -1.14 13.16
C GLN A 29 -11.28 -2.41 12.34
N LEU A 30 -11.05 -3.55 12.99
CA LEU A 30 -11.13 -4.86 12.37
C LEU A 30 -11.79 -5.88 13.30
N THR A 31 -12.46 -6.86 12.70
CA THR A 31 -13.04 -8.00 13.42
C THR A 31 -12.11 -9.18 13.24
N ALA A 32 -11.62 -9.75 14.35
CA ALA A 32 -10.63 -10.82 14.32
C ALA A 32 -10.76 -11.73 15.55
N SER A 33 -10.08 -12.88 15.53
CA SER A 33 -9.80 -13.65 16.76
C SER A 33 -8.65 -13.01 17.53
N GLU A 34 -8.54 -13.27 18.84
CA GLU A 34 -7.38 -12.78 19.60
C GLU A 34 -6.04 -13.32 19.05
N GLU A 35 -6.03 -14.54 18.54
CA GLU A 35 -4.85 -15.15 17.92
C GLU A 35 -4.47 -14.42 16.62
N ALA A 36 -5.46 -14.06 15.81
CA ALA A 36 -5.27 -13.24 14.62
C ALA A 36 -4.69 -11.87 15.00
N LEU A 37 -5.21 -11.21 16.03
CA LEU A 37 -4.67 -9.94 16.52
C LEU A 37 -3.23 -10.06 17.00
N ARG A 38 -2.89 -11.09 17.77
CA ARG A 38 -1.51 -11.32 18.22
C ARG A 38 -0.55 -11.46 17.04
N SER A 39 -1.03 -12.01 15.92
CA SER A 39 -0.25 -12.08 14.69
C SER A 39 -0.18 -10.76 13.91
N LEU A 40 -1.18 -9.87 14.07
CA LEU A 40 -1.20 -8.54 13.46
C LEU A 40 -0.40 -7.50 14.28
N ASN A 41 -0.34 -7.67 15.60
CA ASN A 41 0.38 -6.81 16.54
C ASN A 41 1.89 -7.05 16.43
N VAL A 42 2.49 -6.55 15.35
CA VAL A 42 3.94 -6.59 15.08
C VAL A 42 4.66 -5.35 15.64
N VAL A 43 3.98 -4.57 16.48
CA VAL A 43 4.52 -3.31 17.03
C VAL A 43 5.86 -3.50 17.77
N ASP A 44 6.22 -4.72 18.20
CA ASP A 44 7.49 -4.99 18.89
C ASP A 44 8.53 -5.84 18.13
N SER A 45 8.21 -6.44 16.98
CA SER A 45 9.11 -7.42 16.36
C SER A 45 9.94 -6.80 15.24
N ARG A 46 11.17 -6.36 15.57
CA ARG A 46 12.25 -6.08 14.60
C ARG A 46 12.60 -7.25 13.66
N GLU A 47 12.01 -8.42 13.88
CA GLU A 47 12.18 -9.64 13.09
C GLU A 47 11.06 -9.75 12.06
N GLY A 48 11.35 -9.31 10.83
CA GLY A 48 10.41 -9.03 9.74
C GLY A 48 9.63 -10.20 9.12
N CYS A 49 9.26 -11.25 9.87
CA CYS A 49 8.56 -12.43 9.33
C CYS A 49 7.22 -12.79 10.00
N SER A 50 6.85 -12.23 11.15
CA SER A 50 5.71 -12.74 11.94
C SER A 50 4.31 -12.20 11.55
N SER A 51 4.23 -11.05 10.87
CA SER A 51 2.95 -10.35 10.59
C SER A 51 1.97 -11.06 9.65
N ARG A 52 2.37 -12.15 8.98
CA ARG A 52 1.71 -12.64 7.75
C ARG A 52 0.95 -13.95 7.93
N ARG A 53 0.41 -14.19 9.12
CA ARG A 53 -0.33 -15.42 9.45
C ARG A 53 -1.84 -15.27 9.38
N THR A 54 -2.35 -14.03 9.25
CA THR A 54 -3.77 -13.72 9.19
C THR A 54 -4.20 -13.37 7.78
N TRP A 55 -5.25 -14.03 7.31
CA TRP A 55 -5.96 -13.73 6.09
C TRP A 55 -6.93 -12.57 6.29
N MET A 56 -6.74 -11.49 5.54
CA MET A 56 -7.72 -10.42 5.50
C MET A 56 -8.79 -10.77 4.47
N THR A 57 -10.03 -10.92 4.91
CA THR A 57 -11.16 -11.13 4.00
C THR A 57 -11.30 -9.92 3.06
N PRO A 58 -11.78 -10.10 1.82
CA PRO A 58 -12.09 -9.00 0.93
C PRO A 58 -12.93 -7.94 1.66
N ALA A 59 -12.54 -6.68 1.51
CA ALA A 59 -13.24 -5.58 2.11
C ALA A 59 -14.58 -5.35 1.37
N ALA A 60 -15.64 -5.95 1.90
CA ALA A 60 -17.02 -5.65 1.51
C ALA A 60 -17.57 -4.57 2.46
N GLY A 61 -17.74 -3.38 1.90
CA GLY A 61 -18.41 -2.22 2.49
C GLY A 61 -17.61 -1.57 3.60
N PHE A 62 -16.29 -1.47 3.46
CA PHE A 62 -15.49 -0.83 4.51
C PHE A 62 -15.53 0.69 4.37
N HIS A 63 -15.40 1.39 5.50
CA HIS A 63 -15.44 2.84 5.54
C HIS A 63 -14.03 3.41 5.68
N LEU A 64 -13.72 4.43 4.89
CA LEU A 64 -12.60 5.33 5.11
C LEU A 64 -13.16 6.64 5.68
N THR A 65 -12.74 6.99 6.90
CA THR A 65 -13.05 8.29 7.50
C THR A 65 -11.80 9.14 7.57
N ILE A 66 -11.93 10.39 7.13
CA ILE A 66 -10.89 11.41 7.24
C ILE A 66 -11.44 12.56 8.06
N ASP A 67 -10.87 12.79 9.24
CA ASP A 67 -11.19 13.93 10.08
C ASP A 67 -10.18 15.06 9.79
N LEU A 68 -10.65 16.13 9.15
CA LEU A 68 -9.86 17.29 8.74
C LEU A 68 -9.98 18.40 9.79
N HIS A 69 -8.91 18.65 10.54
CA HIS A 69 -8.80 19.81 11.40
C HIS A 69 -8.07 20.94 10.69
N LEU A 70 -8.81 21.99 10.36
CA LEU A 70 -8.31 23.16 9.62
C LEU A 70 -8.00 24.32 10.58
N CYS A 71 -6.98 25.11 10.25
CA CYS A 71 -6.66 26.36 10.95
C CYS A 71 -7.74 27.42 10.74
N SER A 72 -7.77 28.42 11.64
CA SER A 72 -8.75 29.51 11.63
C SER A 72 -8.88 30.23 10.29
N ASP A 73 -7.76 30.41 9.59
CA ASP A 73 -7.70 31.14 8.31
C ASP A 73 -8.41 30.39 7.16
N LEU A 74 -8.65 29.09 7.33
CA LEU A 74 -9.31 28.22 6.36
C LEU A 74 -10.79 27.97 6.70
N LEU A 75 -11.30 28.52 7.80
CA LEU A 75 -12.67 28.27 8.26
C LEU A 75 -13.73 28.83 7.30
N ILE A 76 -13.42 29.90 6.56
CA ILE A 76 -14.37 30.59 5.67
C ILE A 76 -14.82 29.67 4.52
N CYS A 77 -13.92 28.84 3.99
CA CYS A 77 -14.19 27.95 2.85
C CYS A 77 -14.10 26.47 3.25
N ARG A 78 -14.23 26.14 4.54
CA ARG A 78 -14.00 24.77 5.04
C ARG A 78 -14.91 23.74 4.41
N HIS A 79 -16.17 24.10 4.16
CA HIS A 79 -17.16 23.17 3.61
C HIS A 79 -16.88 22.90 2.13
N ASP A 80 -16.67 23.96 1.34
CA ASP A 80 -16.32 23.85 -0.08
C ASP A 80 -15.01 23.07 -0.28
N LEU A 81 -14.00 23.31 0.57
CA LEU A 81 -12.74 22.57 0.57
C LEU A 81 -12.95 21.09 0.91
N ALA A 82 -13.72 20.79 1.95
CA ALA A 82 -14.03 19.43 2.38
C ALA A 82 -14.81 18.67 1.29
N ASP A 83 -15.80 19.32 0.67
CA ASP A 83 -16.59 18.75 -0.42
C ASP A 83 -15.75 18.51 -1.67
N ALA A 84 -14.89 19.46 -2.04
CA ALA A 84 -13.97 19.32 -3.16
C ALA A 84 -12.94 18.19 -2.92
N LEU A 85 -12.42 18.07 -1.70
CA LEU A 85 -11.51 16.98 -1.34
C LEU A 85 -12.24 15.63 -1.33
N ALA A 86 -13.45 15.57 -0.79
CA ALA A 86 -14.28 14.35 -0.81
C ALA A 86 -14.64 13.93 -2.24
N GLN A 87 -14.97 14.88 -3.12
CA GLN A 87 -15.21 14.61 -4.54
C GLN A 87 -13.95 14.09 -5.22
N THR A 88 -12.80 14.76 -5.02
CA THR A 88 -11.52 14.35 -5.61
C THR A 88 -11.11 12.97 -5.14
N LEU A 89 -11.28 12.67 -3.85
CA LEU A 89 -11.07 11.34 -3.31
C LEU A 89 -12.02 10.34 -3.93
N PHE A 90 -13.32 10.63 -4.02
CA PHE A 90 -14.31 9.73 -4.61
C PHE A 90 -14.00 9.41 -6.09
N ASP A 91 -13.51 10.37 -6.86
CA ASP A 91 -13.18 10.18 -8.29
C ASP A 91 -11.76 9.63 -8.53
N ALA A 92 -10.99 9.41 -7.46
CA ALA A 92 -9.57 9.13 -7.59
C ALA A 92 -9.30 7.79 -8.28
N SER A 93 -8.44 7.82 -9.30
CA SER A 93 -8.14 6.62 -10.11
C SER A 93 -7.36 5.53 -9.36
N PHE A 94 -6.67 5.89 -8.28
CA PHE A 94 -5.88 4.92 -7.51
C PHE A 94 -6.76 3.88 -6.78
N TRP A 95 -8.05 4.16 -6.54
CA TRP A 95 -8.97 3.13 -6.03
C TRP A 95 -9.05 1.94 -6.97
N ARG A 96 -9.11 2.19 -8.29
CA ARG A 96 -9.09 1.11 -9.29
C ARG A 96 -7.79 0.33 -9.27
N GLN A 97 -6.66 0.98 -8.97
CA GLN A 97 -5.36 0.31 -8.82
C GLN A 97 -5.30 -0.61 -7.61
N LEU A 98 -6.10 -0.31 -6.58
CA LEU A 98 -6.33 -1.13 -5.40
C LEU A 98 -7.47 -2.15 -5.59
N GLN A 99 -8.08 -2.22 -6.78
CA GLN A 99 -9.29 -3.01 -7.04
C GLN A 99 -10.46 -2.65 -6.10
N LEU A 100 -10.55 -1.36 -5.74
CA LEU A 100 -11.59 -0.78 -4.93
C LEU A 100 -12.48 0.15 -5.78
N GLU A 101 -13.74 0.20 -5.40
CA GLU A 101 -14.76 1.06 -6.00
C GLU A 101 -15.45 1.87 -4.89
N PRO A 102 -15.40 3.21 -4.95
CA PRO A 102 -16.12 4.05 -4.02
C PRO A 102 -17.62 4.03 -4.34
N LYS A 103 -18.44 3.64 -3.35
CA LYS A 103 -19.90 3.48 -3.50
C LYS A 103 -20.69 4.67 -2.98
N ALA A 104 -20.19 5.30 -1.91
CA ALA A 104 -20.84 6.45 -1.30
C ALA A 104 -19.79 7.40 -0.72
N LYS A 105 -20.14 8.68 -0.67
CA LYS A 105 -19.41 9.69 0.10
C LYS A 105 -20.38 10.51 0.94
N VAL A 106 -19.94 10.88 2.13
CA VAL A 106 -20.67 11.76 3.06
C VAL A 106 -19.68 12.78 3.59
N VAL A 107 -20.09 14.05 3.59
CA VAL A 107 -19.35 15.14 4.24
C VAL A 107 -20.22 15.67 5.36
N SER A 108 -19.66 15.78 6.55
CA SER A 108 -20.37 16.28 7.73
C SER A 108 -19.47 17.17 8.58
N ALA A 109 -20.09 18.01 9.40
CA ALA A 109 -19.38 18.71 10.47
C ALA A 109 -18.88 17.70 11.51
N GLY A 110 -17.63 17.87 11.95
CA GLY A 110 -17.01 17.03 12.97
C GLY A 110 -17.48 17.37 14.39
N SER A 111 -16.77 16.84 15.39
CA SER A 111 -17.05 17.09 16.81
C SER A 111 -16.72 18.51 17.27
N SER A 112 -15.92 19.25 16.49
CA SER A 112 -15.57 20.64 16.75
C SER A 112 -15.86 21.50 15.53
N ASP A 113 -16.12 22.79 15.73
CA ASP A 113 -16.37 23.73 14.63
C ASP A 113 -15.21 23.75 13.60
N SER A 114 -13.97 23.52 14.03
CA SER A 114 -12.81 23.46 13.13
C SER A 114 -12.59 22.11 12.43
N CYS A 115 -13.44 21.11 12.69
CA CYS A 115 -13.29 19.77 12.17
C CYS A 115 -14.35 19.47 11.10
N MET A 116 -13.92 19.00 9.93
CA MET A 116 -14.78 18.44 8.90
C MET A 116 -14.51 16.95 8.78
N ARG A 117 -15.58 16.14 8.72
CA ARG A 117 -15.47 14.70 8.56
C ARG A 117 -15.85 14.30 7.15
N LEU A 118 -14.93 13.61 6.47
CA LEU A 118 -15.19 12.94 5.20
C LEU A 118 -15.36 11.45 5.46
N GLN A 119 -16.39 10.84 4.90
CA GLN A 119 -16.58 9.39 4.95
C GLN A 119 -16.78 8.85 3.54
N ILE A 120 -16.01 7.86 3.15
CA ILE A 120 -16.10 7.18 1.86
C ILE A 120 -16.37 5.69 2.13
N CYS A 121 -17.42 5.16 1.53
CA CYS A 121 -17.70 3.72 1.52
C CYS A 121 -16.98 3.11 0.32
N LEU A 122 -16.12 2.12 0.58
CA LEU A 122 -15.31 1.44 -0.42
C LEU A 122 -15.70 -0.04 -0.44
N ASP A 123 -15.93 -0.55 -1.64
CA ASP A 123 -16.12 -1.97 -1.94
C ASP A 123 -14.99 -2.48 -2.80
N HIS A 124 -14.76 -3.80 -2.80
CA HIS A 124 -14.02 -4.39 -3.91
C HIS A 124 -14.81 -4.21 -5.21
N ALA A 125 -14.12 -3.74 -6.25
CA ALA A 125 -14.69 -3.71 -7.59
C ALA A 125 -15.08 -5.15 -7.96
N ALA A 126 -16.35 -5.39 -8.22
CA ALA A 126 -16.85 -6.69 -8.70
C ALA A 126 -16.57 -6.89 -10.20
N GLY A 127 -16.09 -5.84 -10.87
CA GLY A 127 -15.85 -5.83 -12.30
C GLY A 127 -14.76 -6.81 -12.70
N GLU A 128 -14.96 -7.45 -13.85
CA GLU A 128 -13.95 -8.18 -14.60
C GLU A 128 -12.73 -7.28 -14.74
N SER A 129 -11.71 -7.51 -13.90
CA SER A 129 -10.38 -6.97 -14.17
C SER A 129 -10.06 -7.38 -15.61
N PRO A 130 -9.66 -6.45 -16.50
CA PRO A 130 -9.40 -6.77 -17.90
C PRO A 130 -8.47 -7.97 -17.92
N ALA A 131 -9.01 -9.11 -18.36
CA ALA A 131 -8.40 -10.40 -18.11
C ALA A 131 -6.94 -10.34 -18.57
N PRO A 132 -5.96 -10.56 -17.68
CA PRO A 132 -4.59 -10.67 -18.14
C PRO A 132 -4.57 -11.80 -19.17
N VAL A 133 -4.21 -11.50 -20.42
CA VAL A 133 -4.19 -12.42 -21.58
C VAL A 133 -3.11 -13.52 -21.42
N ARG A 134 -2.69 -13.82 -20.20
CA ARG A 134 -1.71 -14.86 -19.92
C ARG A 134 -2.45 -16.18 -19.83
N SER A 135 -1.91 -17.20 -20.47
CA SER A 135 -2.41 -18.57 -20.42
C SER A 135 -2.42 -19.05 -18.97
N VAL A 136 -3.57 -18.91 -18.32
CA VAL A 136 -3.81 -19.46 -16.99
C VAL A 136 -3.96 -20.98 -17.15
N HIS A 137 -3.43 -21.74 -16.20
CA HIS A 137 -3.62 -23.18 -16.14
C HIS A 137 -5.13 -23.51 -16.21
N ARG A 138 -5.55 -24.58 -16.89
CA ARG A 138 -6.98 -24.92 -17.07
C ARG A 138 -7.77 -25.00 -15.75
N ILE A 139 -7.12 -25.42 -14.66
CA ILE A 139 -7.74 -25.46 -13.31
C ILE A 139 -8.12 -24.07 -12.80
N ALA A 140 -7.41 -23.04 -13.23
CA ALA A 140 -7.60 -21.66 -12.81
C ALA A 140 -8.36 -20.81 -13.82
N GLN A 141 -8.84 -21.44 -14.90
CA GLN A 141 -9.79 -20.83 -15.80
C GLN A 141 -11.12 -20.65 -15.07
N ASP A 142 -11.71 -19.45 -15.18
CA ASP A 142 -13.04 -19.11 -14.67
C ASP A 142 -13.24 -19.17 -13.15
N VAL A 143 -12.16 -19.20 -12.34
CA VAL A 143 -12.29 -19.06 -10.87
C VAL A 143 -12.14 -17.61 -10.46
N PRO A 144 -13.22 -16.95 -9.99
CA PRO A 144 -13.14 -15.58 -9.52
C PRO A 144 -12.20 -15.45 -8.32
N TYR A 145 -11.45 -14.35 -8.24
CA TYR A 145 -10.51 -14.12 -7.14
C TYR A 145 -11.20 -14.04 -5.77
N HIS A 146 -12.50 -13.72 -5.72
CA HIS A 146 -13.27 -13.63 -4.48
C HIS A 146 -13.70 -14.99 -3.92
N ASP A 147 -13.64 -16.06 -4.71
CA ASP A 147 -14.01 -17.42 -4.27
C ASP A 147 -12.91 -18.10 -3.46
N ILE A 148 -11.74 -17.47 -3.37
CA ILE A 148 -10.60 -18.03 -2.66
C ILE A 148 -10.81 -17.95 -1.17
N GLN A 149 -10.93 -19.14 -0.58
CA GLN A 149 -10.96 -19.35 0.85
C GLN A 149 -9.59 -19.87 1.31
N PRO A 150 -9.09 -19.37 2.45
CA PRO A 150 -7.86 -19.91 3.01
C PRO A 150 -8.13 -21.32 3.56
N PRO A 151 -7.11 -22.20 3.61
CA PRO A 151 -7.25 -23.52 4.24
C PRO A 151 -7.70 -23.41 5.71
N PRO A 152 -8.39 -24.45 6.24
CA PRO A 152 -8.71 -24.54 7.65
C PRO A 152 -7.46 -24.32 8.53
N GLY A 153 -7.58 -23.51 9.59
CA GLY A 153 -6.47 -23.18 10.48
C GLY A 153 -5.67 -21.92 10.11
N ILE A 154 -5.98 -21.28 8.97
CA ILE A 154 -5.58 -19.89 8.72
C ILE A 154 -6.53 -18.96 9.47
N GLN A 155 -5.96 -18.08 10.28
CA GLN A 155 -6.72 -17.07 11.00
C GLN A 155 -7.29 -16.06 10.01
N THR A 156 -8.52 -15.61 10.22
CA THR A 156 -9.16 -14.62 9.36
C THR A 156 -9.46 -13.35 10.14
N ALA A 157 -9.35 -12.21 9.47
CA ALA A 157 -9.71 -10.91 9.98
C ALA A 157 -10.43 -10.10 8.90
N ARG A 158 -11.34 -9.22 9.32
CA ARG A 158 -12.12 -8.37 8.44
C ARG A 158 -11.89 -6.90 8.77
N LEU A 159 -11.49 -6.12 7.77
CA LEU A 159 -11.39 -4.67 7.89
C LEU A 159 -12.79 -4.05 7.82
N HIS A 160 -13.13 -3.22 8.79
CA HIS A 160 -14.41 -2.49 8.82
C HIS A 160 -14.23 -1.01 8.58
N HIS A 161 -13.21 -0.42 9.21
CA HIS A 161 -13.05 1.02 9.24
C HIS A 161 -11.57 1.40 9.21
N VAL A 162 -11.23 2.43 8.45
CA VAL A 162 -9.95 3.11 8.46
C VAL A 162 -10.20 4.55 8.85
N SER A 163 -9.54 5.05 9.89
CA SER A 163 -9.64 6.43 10.34
C SER A 163 -8.31 7.15 10.11
N LEU A 164 -8.37 8.31 9.47
CA LEU A 164 -7.25 9.20 9.22
C LEU A 164 -7.56 10.56 9.84
N HIS A 165 -6.87 10.90 10.93
CA HIS A 165 -7.02 12.20 11.58
C HIS A 165 -5.93 13.14 11.07
N MET A 166 -6.32 14.15 10.29
CA MET A 166 -5.43 15.11 9.62
C MET A 166 -5.53 16.47 10.29
N ARG A 167 -4.43 16.94 10.86
CA ARG A 167 -4.33 18.26 11.50
C ARG A 167 -3.40 19.17 10.72
N PHE A 168 -3.97 20.24 10.17
CA PHE A 168 -3.22 21.28 9.48
C PHE A 168 -2.77 22.35 10.47
N SER A 169 -1.54 22.83 10.30
CA SER A 169 -0.97 23.94 11.06
C SER A 169 0.00 24.73 10.20
N ASP A 170 0.10 26.04 10.44
CA ASP A 170 1.11 26.87 9.79
C ASP A 170 2.42 26.84 10.59
N THR A 171 3.56 26.83 9.89
CA THR A 171 4.87 26.82 10.56
C THR A 171 5.21 28.11 11.29
N SER A 172 4.53 29.22 10.97
CA SER A 172 4.64 30.51 11.67
C SER A 172 4.38 30.36 13.16
N ASP A 173 3.42 29.51 13.54
CA ASP A 173 3.05 29.24 14.92
C ASP A 173 4.17 28.56 15.72
N ARG A 174 5.05 27.79 15.04
CA ARG A 174 6.16 27.10 15.71
C ARG A 174 7.31 28.02 16.07
N LYS A 175 7.57 29.09 15.30
CA LYS A 175 8.69 30.01 15.56
C LYS A 175 8.50 30.82 16.86
N ARG A 176 7.26 31.01 17.31
CA ARG A 176 6.94 31.84 18.49
C ARG A 176 7.06 31.10 19.84
N ARG A 177 7.25 29.77 19.85
CA ARG A 177 7.40 28.96 21.07
C ARG A 177 8.86 28.58 21.39
N ARG A 178 9.83 29.45 21.06
CA ARG A 178 11.08 29.45 21.82
C ARG A 178 10.74 30.06 23.18
N THR A 179 10.41 29.19 24.14
CA THR A 179 10.44 29.56 25.55
C THR A 179 11.75 30.31 25.78
N PRO A 180 11.73 31.56 26.27
CA PRO A 180 12.97 32.19 26.69
C PRO A 180 13.58 31.22 27.69
N THR A 181 14.76 30.71 27.37
CA THR A 181 15.60 29.98 28.31
C THR A 181 15.77 30.93 29.48
N SER A 182 14.93 30.76 30.49
CA SER A 182 15.11 31.33 31.79
C SER A 182 16.42 30.75 32.27
N TRP A 183 17.49 31.56 32.19
CA TRP A 183 18.70 31.32 32.93
C TRP A 183 18.31 31.51 34.40
N SER A 184 17.75 30.47 35.01
CA SER A 184 17.64 30.38 36.45
C SER A 184 19.07 30.33 36.99
N LEU A 185 19.55 31.50 37.38
CA LEU A 185 20.64 31.67 38.33
C LEU A 185 20.41 30.71 39.50
N VAL A 186 21.36 29.79 39.65
CA VAL A 186 21.50 28.95 40.82
C VAL A 186 21.89 29.85 41.99
N ASN A 187 20.90 30.25 42.78
CA ASN A 187 21.02 30.52 44.21
C ASN A 187 19.99 29.55 44.83
N GLY A 188 20.37 28.51 45.57
CA GLY A 188 21.16 28.60 46.78
C GLY A 188 20.21 28.85 47.95
N SER A 189 19.55 27.80 48.44
CA SER A 189 18.95 27.75 49.78
C SER A 189 18.64 26.30 50.11
N ASP A 190 19.45 25.74 51.01
CA ASP A 190 19.03 24.68 51.92
C ASP A 190 17.81 25.18 52.73
N ASP A 191 16.87 24.29 53.01
CA ASP A 191 16.44 23.98 54.39
C ASP A 191 15.31 22.92 54.40
N ASP A 192 15.44 22.04 55.39
CA ASP A 192 14.52 21.05 55.96
C ASP A 192 13.01 21.38 55.96
N ASP A 193 12.19 20.34 55.74
CA ASP A 193 11.08 19.90 56.63
C ASP A 193 10.28 18.79 55.91
N MET A 194 10.31 17.53 56.37
CA MET A 194 9.57 16.92 57.50
C MET A 194 8.11 16.50 57.14
N LEU A 195 7.96 15.18 57.08
CA LEU A 195 6.79 14.27 57.17
C LEU A 195 5.39 14.85 57.46
N GLU A 196 4.35 14.38 56.75
CA GLU A 196 3.16 13.81 57.42
C GLU A 196 2.26 12.92 56.54
N LEU A 197 1.55 12.03 57.22
CA LEU A 197 0.87 10.82 56.80
C LEU A 197 -0.61 11.03 56.39
N SER A 198 -1.08 10.18 55.46
CA SER A 198 -2.43 9.56 55.37
C SER A 198 -3.69 10.43 55.27
N THR A 199 -4.57 10.08 54.32
CA THR A 199 -5.97 9.63 54.59
C THR A 199 -6.59 9.01 53.33
N ALA A 200 -7.15 7.82 53.48
CA ALA A 200 -7.93 7.09 52.48
C ALA A 200 -9.40 7.55 52.45
N GLY A 201 -10.03 7.52 51.27
CA GLY A 201 -11.48 7.69 51.10
C GLY A 201 -11.91 7.35 49.66
N PRO A 202 -12.89 6.47 49.43
CA PRO A 202 -13.15 5.87 48.12
C PRO A 202 -14.33 6.52 47.35
N ALA A 203 -14.37 6.15 46.06
CA ALA A 203 -15.47 6.25 45.10
C ALA A 203 -15.69 7.62 44.43
N LEU A 204 -15.52 7.64 43.09
CA LEU A 204 -16.49 8.11 42.09
C LEU A 204 -15.93 7.84 40.66
N SER A 205 -16.70 7.08 39.87
CA SER A 205 -16.89 7.06 38.40
C SER A 205 -15.71 7.18 37.41
N PRO A 206 -15.65 6.32 36.36
CA PRO A 206 -14.68 6.47 35.28
C PRO A 206 -15.13 7.58 34.31
N ILE A 207 -14.56 8.77 34.46
CA ILE A 207 -14.52 9.77 33.39
C ILE A 207 -13.41 9.33 32.44
N PHE A 208 -13.80 8.99 31.21
CA PHE A 208 -12.85 8.73 30.12
C PHE A 208 -12.12 10.04 29.78
N GLU A 209 -10.93 10.22 30.36
CA GLU A 209 -9.99 11.23 29.89
C GLU A 209 -9.33 10.76 28.59
N PRO A 210 -9.23 11.62 27.56
CA PRO A 210 -8.47 11.30 26.35
C PRO A 210 -6.98 11.24 26.71
N TRP A 211 -6.36 10.10 26.39
CA TRP A 211 -4.95 9.84 26.62
C TRP A 211 -4.12 10.89 25.88
N THR A 212 -3.53 11.82 26.64
CA THR A 212 -2.49 12.70 26.14
C THR A 212 -1.17 11.96 26.32
N CYS A 213 -0.66 11.35 25.24
CA CYS A 213 0.63 10.67 25.27
C CYS A 213 1.74 11.67 25.63
N PRO A 214 2.62 11.36 26.61
CA PRO A 214 3.79 12.19 26.90
C PRO A 214 4.70 12.23 25.68
N ARG A 215 4.92 13.44 25.16
CA ARG A 215 5.77 13.71 24.01
C ARG A 215 7.24 13.40 24.35
N ILE A 216 7.70 12.21 24.03
CA ILE A 216 9.12 11.84 24.15
C ILE A 216 9.90 12.65 23.12
N ARG A 217 10.57 13.71 23.57
CA ARG A 217 11.51 14.48 22.76
C ARG A 217 12.73 13.60 22.42
N ARG A 218 12.75 12.97 21.24
CA ARG A 218 13.98 12.43 20.68
C ARG A 218 14.77 13.53 19.97
N THR A 219 16.01 13.71 20.39
CA THR A 219 17.01 14.57 19.78
C THR A 219 17.27 14.14 18.34
N ARG A 220 17.11 15.07 17.40
CA ARG A 220 17.43 14.93 15.98
C ARG A 220 18.93 14.65 15.84
N ILE A 221 19.33 13.42 15.49
CA ILE A 221 20.70 13.14 15.06
C ILE A 221 20.74 13.35 13.55
N THR A 222 21.19 14.53 13.14
CA THR A 222 21.63 14.77 11.76
C THR A 222 22.97 14.06 11.54
N PRO A 223 23.13 13.18 10.53
CA PRO A 223 24.44 12.68 10.16
C PRO A 223 25.28 13.83 9.59
N GLY A 224 26.44 14.08 10.21
CA GLY A 224 27.39 15.09 9.78
C GLY A 224 27.87 14.83 8.36
N ARG A 225 27.60 15.79 7.47
CA ARG A 225 28.14 15.81 6.10
C ARG A 225 29.58 16.30 6.17
N THR A 226 30.54 15.37 6.13
CA THR A 226 31.96 15.66 5.98
C THR A 226 32.19 16.18 4.55
N THR A 227 32.27 17.49 4.38
CA THR A 227 32.70 18.14 3.14
C THR A 227 34.22 18.04 3.03
N SER A 228 34.70 17.20 2.10
CA SER A 228 36.06 17.28 1.57
C SER A 228 36.16 18.48 0.60
N PRO A 229 37.28 19.24 0.62
CA PRO A 229 37.48 20.36 -0.30
C PRO A 229 37.72 19.88 -1.74
N PRO A 230 37.26 20.64 -2.76
CA PRO A 230 37.50 20.30 -4.16
C PRO A 230 38.95 20.63 -4.57
N PRO A 231 39.53 19.90 -5.54
CA PRO A 231 40.87 20.17 -6.04
C PRO A 231 40.89 21.46 -6.88
N GLN A 232 41.88 22.30 -6.57
CA GLN A 232 42.18 23.54 -7.28
C GLN A 232 42.58 23.24 -8.74
N ARG A 233 41.91 23.89 -9.70
CA ARG A 233 42.35 23.97 -11.09
C ARG A 233 43.22 25.22 -11.30
N PRO A 234 44.30 25.14 -12.09
CA PRO A 234 45.18 26.27 -12.36
C PRO A 234 44.51 27.28 -13.30
N MET A 235 44.61 28.57 -12.96
CA MET A 235 44.24 29.68 -13.83
C MET A 235 45.28 29.85 -14.93
N LEU A 236 44.83 29.86 -16.17
CA LEU A 236 45.58 30.34 -17.32
C LEU A 236 45.10 31.75 -17.63
N ALA A 237 46.05 32.69 -17.58
CA ALA A 237 45.89 34.07 -17.98
C ALA A 237 45.60 34.16 -19.49
N SER A 238 44.69 35.04 -19.87
CA SER A 238 44.70 35.64 -21.21
C SER A 238 44.48 37.13 -21.07
N HIS A 239 45.51 37.86 -21.48
CA HIS A 239 45.52 39.29 -21.75
C HIS A 239 44.87 39.59 -23.11
N GLY A 240 44.46 40.85 -23.28
CA GLY A 240 44.03 41.46 -24.54
C GLY A 240 42.51 41.63 -24.58
N GLU A 241 41.92 42.78 -24.91
CA GLU A 241 42.44 43.96 -25.59
C GLU A 241 41.41 45.08 -25.42
N LEU A 242 41.89 46.32 -25.33
CA LEU A 242 41.11 47.54 -25.23
C LEU A 242 40.40 47.84 -26.55
N THR A 243 39.08 48.02 -26.52
CA THR A 243 38.40 48.89 -27.48
C THR A 243 37.47 49.83 -26.73
N ASP A 244 37.93 51.07 -26.76
CA ASP A 244 37.33 52.32 -26.34
C ASP A 244 36.28 52.80 -27.38
N GLY A 245 35.28 53.55 -26.90
CA GLY A 245 34.43 54.43 -27.71
C GLY A 245 33.11 53.84 -28.20
N GLY A 246 31.99 54.41 -27.72
CA GLY A 246 30.72 54.30 -28.45
C GLY A 246 29.45 54.49 -27.62
N GLU A 247 29.11 55.76 -27.36
CA GLU A 247 27.76 56.33 -27.46
C GLU A 247 26.57 55.64 -26.73
N GLU A 248 26.14 56.35 -25.69
CA GLU A 248 24.75 56.69 -25.37
C GLU A 248 23.66 56.02 -26.23
N ASN A 249 22.97 55.05 -25.65
CA ASN A 249 21.56 54.80 -25.94
C ASN A 249 20.90 54.17 -24.72
N CYS A 250 20.29 55.01 -23.88
CA CYS A 250 19.34 54.56 -22.87
C CYS A 250 18.14 53.91 -23.58
N PRO A 251 17.84 52.62 -23.35
CA PRO A 251 16.59 52.06 -23.84
C PRO A 251 15.43 52.75 -23.09
N PRO A 252 14.34 53.12 -23.77
CA PRO A 252 13.18 53.69 -23.12
C PRO A 252 12.63 52.64 -22.14
N THR A 253 12.80 52.88 -20.85
CA THR A 253 12.07 52.17 -19.79
C THR A 253 10.60 52.54 -19.94
N LEU A 254 9.90 51.81 -20.82
CA LEU A 254 8.45 51.71 -20.82
C LEU A 254 8.06 51.17 -19.44
N LYS A 255 7.72 52.09 -18.54
CA LYS A 255 6.89 51.79 -17.37
C LYS A 255 5.58 51.23 -17.92
N ARG A 256 5.52 49.91 -18.13
CA ARG A 256 4.26 49.19 -18.17
C ARG A 256 3.61 49.46 -16.82
N TYR A 257 2.73 50.44 -16.80
CA TYR A 257 1.58 50.42 -15.92
C TYR A 257 0.84 49.14 -16.28
N TYR A 258 1.16 48.07 -15.56
CA TYR A 258 0.24 46.97 -15.44
C TYR A 258 -0.99 47.59 -14.79
N ASN A 259 -2.03 47.80 -15.59
CA ASN A 259 -3.37 47.89 -15.06
C ASN A 259 -3.59 46.60 -14.30
N THR A 260 -3.39 46.65 -12.98
CA THR A 260 -3.86 45.65 -12.04
C THR A 260 -5.38 45.70 -12.16
N SER A 261 -5.89 44.91 -13.10
CA SER A 261 -7.30 44.68 -13.27
C SER A 261 -7.83 44.24 -11.93
N LEU A 262 -8.85 44.93 -11.44
CA LEU A 262 -9.52 44.73 -10.15
C LEU A 262 -10.33 43.40 -10.11
N THR A 263 -9.85 42.38 -10.84
CA THR A 263 -10.33 41.01 -10.90
C THR A 263 -9.31 40.01 -10.32
N ASP A 264 -8.13 40.45 -9.88
CA ASP A 264 -7.12 39.63 -9.15
C ASP A 264 -7.49 39.35 -7.68
N CYS A 265 -8.78 39.36 -7.33
CA CYS A 265 -9.27 39.11 -5.97
C CYS A 265 -9.31 37.63 -5.57
N TYR A 266 -8.68 36.72 -6.32
CA TYR A 266 -8.62 35.29 -5.97
C TYR A 266 -7.18 34.75 -5.75
N PRO A 267 -6.37 35.32 -4.83
CA PRO A 267 -5.17 34.64 -4.33
C PRO A 267 -5.48 33.37 -3.51
N GLN A 268 -6.76 33.01 -3.29
CA GLN A 268 -7.18 31.86 -2.47
C GLN A 268 -6.86 30.49 -3.08
N ASN A 269 -6.69 30.37 -4.40
CA ASN A 269 -6.60 29.04 -5.03
C ASN A 269 -5.31 28.28 -4.66
N HIS A 270 -4.20 28.96 -4.44
CA HIS A 270 -2.92 28.30 -4.11
C HIS A 270 -2.96 27.56 -2.77
N HIS A 271 -3.71 28.08 -1.80
CA HIS A 271 -3.86 27.44 -0.50
C HIS A 271 -4.59 26.11 -0.57
N HIS A 272 -5.52 25.96 -1.50
CA HIS A 272 -6.22 24.68 -1.67
C HIS A 272 -5.25 23.65 -2.24
N GLU A 273 -4.48 23.99 -3.28
CA GLU A 273 -3.57 23.04 -3.92
C GLU A 273 -2.58 22.38 -2.94
N ASP A 274 -2.02 23.15 -2.01
CA ASP A 274 -1.10 22.60 -1.00
C ASP A 274 -1.78 21.66 0.00
N ILE A 275 -3.04 21.94 0.38
CA ILE A 275 -3.82 21.06 1.26
C ILE A 275 -4.10 19.75 0.55
N PHE A 276 -4.50 19.80 -0.73
CA PHE A 276 -4.72 18.61 -1.54
C PHE A 276 -3.44 17.79 -1.69
N ALA A 277 -2.30 18.45 -1.94
CA ALA A 277 -1.00 17.79 -2.05
C ALA A 277 -0.59 17.11 -0.73
N LEU A 278 -0.79 17.79 0.41
CA LEU A 278 -0.53 17.22 1.74
C LEU A 278 -1.48 16.07 2.07
N CYS A 279 -2.78 16.19 1.78
CA CYS A 279 -3.75 15.10 1.94
C CYS A 279 -3.39 13.88 1.10
N ASP A 280 -3.08 14.08 -0.18
CA ASP A 280 -2.63 13.02 -1.10
C ASP A 280 -1.38 12.33 -0.56
N ALA A 281 -0.36 13.11 -0.17
CA ALA A 281 0.85 12.59 0.44
C ALA A 281 0.54 11.78 1.71
N GLY A 282 -0.28 12.32 2.60
CA GLY A 282 -0.67 11.70 3.87
C GLY A 282 -1.37 10.37 3.67
N ILE A 283 -2.37 10.31 2.78
CA ILE A 283 -3.09 9.07 2.45
C ILE A 283 -2.13 8.04 1.85
N ARG A 284 -1.27 8.46 0.91
CA ARG A 284 -0.28 7.56 0.32
C ARG A 284 0.70 7.02 1.36
N TYR A 285 1.19 7.84 2.29
CA TYR A 285 2.04 7.39 3.40
C TYR A 285 1.32 6.43 4.36
N ALA A 286 0.04 6.68 4.67
CA ALA A 286 -0.77 5.76 5.47
C ALA A 286 -0.93 4.41 4.77
N ILE A 287 -1.07 4.41 3.44
CA ILE A 287 -1.18 3.18 2.65
C ILE A 287 0.16 2.44 2.55
N ALA A 288 1.24 3.12 2.19
CA ALA A 288 2.56 2.54 1.99
C ALA A 288 3.67 3.60 2.05
N THR A 289 4.92 3.19 2.21
CA THR A 289 6.03 4.15 2.14
C THR A 289 6.21 4.62 0.69
N PRO A 290 5.94 5.89 0.35
CA PRO A 290 6.08 6.38 -1.01
C PRO A 290 7.57 6.47 -1.38
N ARG A 291 7.88 6.25 -2.66
CA ARG A 291 9.21 6.49 -3.19
C ARG A 291 9.51 7.99 -3.15
N LYS A 292 10.71 8.38 -2.73
CA LYS A 292 11.16 9.79 -2.60
C LYS A 292 10.88 10.69 -3.82
N ARG A 293 10.66 10.11 -5.00
CA ARG A 293 10.40 10.82 -6.25
C ARG A 293 8.92 11.18 -6.49
N SER A 294 7.97 10.63 -5.72
CA SER A 294 6.53 10.76 -6.01
C SER A 294 5.84 11.94 -5.30
N LEU A 295 6.57 12.67 -4.46
CA LEU A 295 6.07 13.80 -3.69
C LEU A 295 6.86 15.04 -4.06
N LYS A 296 6.42 15.69 -5.13
CA LYS A 296 6.89 17.03 -5.44
C LYS A 296 6.31 17.95 -4.37
N ASP A 297 7.18 18.76 -3.77
CA ASP A 297 6.80 19.81 -2.82
C ASP A 297 6.32 19.37 -1.42
N VAL A 298 6.49 18.10 -1.03
CA VAL A 298 6.16 17.59 0.31
C VAL A 298 7.33 16.83 0.93
N GLU A 299 7.77 17.25 2.11
CA GLU A 299 8.82 16.63 2.90
C GLU A 299 8.26 15.90 4.14
N LEU A 300 8.78 14.70 4.40
CA LEU A 300 8.53 13.98 5.65
C LEU A 300 9.43 14.53 6.75
N VAL A 301 8.85 15.20 7.74
CA VAL A 301 9.58 15.82 8.85
C VAL A 301 9.78 14.84 10.01
N GLY A 302 8.79 13.99 10.26
CA GLY A 302 8.79 13.04 11.37
C GLY A 302 7.81 11.90 11.16
N HIS A 303 8.05 10.79 11.85
CA HIS A 303 7.11 9.69 11.98
C HIS A 303 7.28 9.04 13.36
N GLU A 304 6.18 8.63 13.96
CA GLU A 304 6.11 7.93 15.23
C GLU A 304 5.34 6.62 14.99
N SER A 305 6.08 5.52 14.88
CA SER A 305 5.55 4.16 14.78
C SER A 305 4.51 3.93 13.67
N LEU A 306 4.54 4.71 12.57
CA LEU A 306 3.58 4.53 11.48
C LEU A 306 3.71 3.15 10.83
N THR A 307 2.75 2.27 11.12
CA THR A 307 2.56 0.99 10.43
C THR A 307 1.67 1.21 9.22
N GLN A 308 2.09 0.78 8.04
CA GLN A 308 1.35 1.05 6.82
C GLN A 308 0.12 0.14 6.68
N LEU A 309 -0.95 0.63 6.07
CA LEU A 309 -2.15 -0.16 5.81
C LEU A 309 -1.85 -1.35 4.89
N SER A 310 -0.90 -1.21 3.95
CA SER A 310 -0.43 -2.32 3.10
C SER A 310 0.23 -3.44 3.89
N SER A 311 0.94 -3.16 4.99
CA SER A 311 1.55 -4.23 5.80
C SER A 311 0.51 -5.01 6.62
N ILE A 312 -0.59 -4.37 7.01
CA ILE A 312 -1.65 -4.99 7.83
C ILE A 312 -2.68 -5.69 6.94
N CYS A 313 -3.11 -4.99 5.89
CA CYS A 313 -4.13 -5.45 4.96
C CYS A 313 -3.59 -5.43 3.52
N PRO A 314 -2.58 -6.26 3.19
CA PRO A 314 -1.98 -6.26 1.85
C PRO A 314 -2.99 -6.59 0.76
N ALA A 315 -3.96 -7.44 1.08
CA ALA A 315 -5.07 -7.76 0.20
C ALA A 315 -5.85 -6.51 -0.25
N VAL A 316 -6.05 -5.53 0.63
CA VAL A 316 -6.83 -4.31 0.31
C VAL A 316 -5.93 -3.20 -0.27
N PHE A 317 -4.71 -3.08 0.25
CA PHE A 317 -3.88 -1.90 0.02
C PHE A 317 -2.61 -2.16 -0.79
N SER A 318 -2.40 -3.37 -1.32
CA SER A 318 -1.30 -3.69 -2.24
C SER A 318 -1.84 -4.02 -3.63
N PRO A 319 -1.55 -3.20 -4.65
CA PRO A 319 -1.94 -3.48 -6.03
C PRO A 319 -1.53 -4.88 -6.47
N SER A 320 -2.39 -5.59 -7.22
CA SER A 320 -2.17 -6.94 -7.75
C SER A 320 -1.93 -8.06 -6.74
N HIS A 321 -1.98 -7.80 -5.42
CA HIS A 321 -1.76 -8.83 -4.41
C HIS A 321 -2.83 -9.93 -4.49
N TRP A 322 -4.10 -9.54 -4.59
CA TRP A 322 -5.21 -10.49 -4.75
C TRP A 322 -5.09 -11.37 -5.99
N GLU A 323 -4.80 -10.77 -7.14
CA GLU A 323 -4.65 -11.47 -8.41
C GLU A 323 -3.45 -12.44 -8.40
N SER A 324 -2.35 -12.00 -7.80
CA SER A 324 -1.15 -12.83 -7.67
C SER A 324 -1.34 -13.95 -6.66
N LEU A 325 -2.11 -13.70 -5.61
CA LEU A 325 -2.46 -14.71 -4.62
C LEU A 325 -3.43 -15.72 -5.24
N SER A 326 -4.46 -15.25 -5.92
CA SER A 326 -5.50 -16.10 -6.49
C SER A 326 -4.98 -17.10 -7.49
N SER A 327 -4.14 -16.62 -8.40
CA SER A 327 -3.48 -17.45 -9.41
C SER A 327 -2.58 -18.53 -8.82
N ARG A 328 -2.03 -18.34 -7.62
CA ARG A 328 -1.16 -19.32 -6.94
C ARG A 328 -1.92 -20.23 -5.99
N THR A 329 -2.92 -19.69 -5.28
CA THR A 329 -3.63 -20.42 -4.22
C THR A 329 -4.55 -21.49 -4.77
N ILE A 330 -5.05 -21.32 -5.98
CA ILE A 330 -5.88 -22.29 -6.67
C ILE A 330 -5.20 -23.65 -6.89
N LEU A 331 -3.87 -23.67 -6.99
CA LEU A 331 -3.09 -24.90 -7.14
C LEU A 331 -2.71 -25.52 -5.79
N LEU A 332 -2.90 -24.82 -4.67
CA LEU A 332 -2.47 -25.31 -3.35
C LEU A 332 -3.13 -26.61 -2.92
N PRO A 333 -4.43 -26.87 -3.18
CA PRO A 333 -5.02 -28.17 -2.88
C PRO A 333 -4.29 -29.31 -3.60
N THR A 334 -4.00 -29.13 -4.89
CA THR A 334 -3.28 -30.12 -5.72
C THR A 334 -1.84 -30.29 -5.26
N VAL A 335 -1.11 -29.20 -5.02
CA VAL A 335 0.28 -29.24 -4.54
C VAL A 335 0.38 -29.87 -3.16
N SER A 336 -0.50 -29.49 -2.23
CA SER A 336 -0.55 -30.09 -0.89
C SER A 336 -0.87 -31.58 -0.94
N HIS A 337 -1.81 -31.99 -1.80
CA HIS A 337 -2.13 -33.39 -2.00
C HIS A 337 -0.95 -34.18 -2.59
N ALA A 338 -0.26 -33.65 -3.61
CA ALA A 338 0.91 -34.28 -4.21
C ALA A 338 2.08 -34.39 -3.21
N LEU A 339 2.35 -33.33 -2.43
CA LEU A 339 3.40 -33.35 -1.41
C LEU A 339 3.10 -34.34 -0.29
N THR A 340 1.84 -34.47 0.11
CA THR A 340 1.49 -35.48 1.12
C THR A 340 1.51 -36.88 0.51
N GLN A 341 0.69 -37.18 -0.48
CA GLN A 341 0.54 -38.53 -1.02
C GLN A 341 1.80 -39.04 -1.73
N THR A 342 2.36 -38.27 -2.66
CA THR A 342 3.49 -38.72 -3.48
C THR A 342 4.79 -38.63 -2.70
N CYS A 343 5.06 -37.51 -2.03
CA CYS A 343 6.34 -37.34 -1.36
C CYS A 343 6.40 -38.06 -0.01
N GLY A 344 5.29 -38.17 0.73
CA GLY A 344 5.30 -38.86 2.01
C GLY A 344 5.55 -40.37 1.88
N VAL A 345 5.06 -41.01 0.81
CA VAL A 345 5.25 -42.45 0.57
C VAL A 345 6.47 -42.74 -0.32
N HIS A 346 6.64 -41.97 -1.39
CA HIS A 346 7.55 -42.30 -2.49
C HIS A 346 8.69 -41.29 -2.75
N ALA A 347 8.86 -40.24 -1.94
CA ALA A 347 9.97 -39.31 -2.18
C ALA A 347 11.32 -40.03 -2.10
N ARG A 348 12.12 -39.92 -3.17
CA ARG A 348 13.52 -40.35 -3.18
C ARG A 348 14.41 -39.43 -2.33
N ASN A 349 13.97 -38.19 -2.11
CA ASN A 349 14.71 -37.21 -1.31
C ASN A 349 14.47 -37.45 0.19
N ALA A 350 15.50 -37.94 0.88
CA ALA A 350 15.48 -38.20 2.32
C ALA A 350 15.19 -36.94 3.15
N ALA A 351 15.72 -35.77 2.75
CA ALA A 351 15.50 -34.52 3.48
C ALA A 351 14.03 -34.07 3.41
N LEU A 352 13.38 -34.20 2.26
CA LEU A 352 11.95 -33.90 2.11
C LEU A 352 11.10 -34.85 2.97
N ARG A 353 11.43 -36.15 2.97
CA ARG A 353 10.76 -37.13 3.85
C ARG A 353 10.92 -36.78 5.32
N SER A 354 12.14 -36.46 5.76
CA SER A 354 12.40 -36.05 7.14
C SER A 354 11.61 -34.81 7.52
N LYS A 355 11.51 -33.81 6.63
CA LYS A 355 10.70 -32.60 6.88
C LYS A 355 9.21 -32.92 6.99
N LEU A 356 8.66 -33.73 6.09
CA LEU A 356 7.25 -34.12 6.14
C LEU A 356 6.93 -34.96 7.39
N LEU A 357 7.81 -35.89 7.76
CA LEU A 357 7.66 -36.67 9.00
C LEU A 357 7.73 -35.78 10.24
N GLU A 358 8.64 -34.81 10.26
CA GLU A 358 8.75 -33.84 11.35
C GLU A 358 7.50 -32.97 11.46
N LEU A 359 6.91 -32.54 10.35
CA LEU A 359 5.62 -31.84 10.35
C LEU A 359 4.51 -32.72 10.93
N SER A 360 4.37 -33.97 10.47
CA SER A 360 3.39 -34.91 11.03
C SER A 360 3.58 -35.13 12.53
N ARG A 361 4.84 -35.23 12.99
CA ARG A 361 5.19 -35.37 14.40
C ARG A 361 4.75 -34.16 15.23
N ARG A 362 4.95 -32.93 14.73
CA ARG A 362 4.55 -31.69 15.41
C ARG A 362 3.03 -31.56 15.58
N ILE A 363 2.28 -32.08 14.62
CA ILE A 363 0.81 -32.08 14.67
C ILE A 363 0.29 -33.12 15.68
N GLY A 364 1.14 -34.04 16.15
CA GLY A 364 0.73 -35.14 17.02
C GLY A 364 -0.07 -36.21 16.27
N ALA A 365 0.00 -36.23 14.93
CA ALA A 365 -0.61 -37.30 14.15
C ALA A 365 0.14 -38.61 14.44
N SER A 366 -0.54 -39.56 15.10
CA SER A 366 0.04 -40.87 15.39
C SER A 366 0.46 -41.53 14.08
N SER A 367 1.77 -41.69 13.94
CA SER A 367 2.39 -42.08 12.67
C SER A 367 2.27 -43.59 12.52
N HIS A 368 1.11 -44.08 12.06
CA HIS A 368 1.09 -45.42 11.50
C HIS A 368 1.90 -45.38 10.19
N PRO A 369 2.99 -46.16 10.08
CA PRO A 369 3.82 -46.14 8.89
C PRO A 369 2.99 -46.57 7.68
N GLY A 370 2.76 -45.62 6.76
CA GLY A 370 2.05 -45.87 5.50
C GLY A 370 0.72 -45.14 5.31
N VAL A 371 0.14 -44.51 6.34
CA VAL A 371 -1.11 -43.73 6.19
C VAL A 371 -0.86 -42.28 6.59
N ILE A 372 -0.93 -41.38 5.62
CA ILE A 372 -0.82 -39.94 5.86
C ILE A 372 -2.21 -39.42 6.21
N SER A 373 -2.34 -38.85 7.41
CA SER A 373 -3.60 -38.29 7.89
C SER A 373 -3.98 -37.02 7.12
N SER A 374 -5.29 -36.82 6.90
CA SER A 374 -5.87 -35.56 6.39
C SER A 374 -5.31 -34.33 7.13
N ALA A 375 -5.07 -34.47 8.44
CA ALA A 375 -4.49 -33.40 9.27
C ALA A 375 -3.09 -32.96 8.82
N THR A 376 -2.28 -33.87 8.27
CA THR A 376 -0.98 -33.51 7.69
C THR A 376 -1.15 -32.71 6.40
N GLN A 377 -2.10 -33.09 5.54
CA GLN A 377 -2.39 -32.36 4.30
C GLN A 377 -2.92 -30.95 4.58
N GLU A 378 -3.81 -30.81 5.57
CA GLU A 378 -4.28 -29.50 6.02
C GLU A 378 -3.13 -28.62 6.52
N HIS A 379 -2.23 -29.17 7.32
CA HIS A 379 -1.08 -28.41 7.83
C HIS A 379 -0.09 -28.01 6.73
N VAL A 380 0.17 -28.90 5.76
CA VAL A 380 0.98 -28.57 4.57
C VAL A 380 0.29 -27.48 3.76
N ALA A 381 -1.03 -27.54 3.56
CA ALA A 381 -1.78 -26.49 2.87
C ALA A 381 -1.69 -25.14 3.58
N VAL A 382 -1.84 -25.12 4.91
CA VAL A 382 -1.66 -23.93 5.76
C VAL A 382 -0.25 -23.34 5.61
N HIS A 383 0.79 -24.18 5.61
CA HIS A 383 2.15 -23.72 5.46
C HIS A 383 2.42 -23.14 4.06
N LEU A 384 2.00 -23.84 3.01
CA LEU A 384 2.13 -23.35 1.64
C LEU A 384 1.38 -22.04 1.43
N TRP A 385 0.18 -21.92 2.02
CA TRP A 385 -0.61 -20.69 1.98
C TRP A 385 0.17 -19.51 2.59
N ARG A 386 0.69 -19.67 3.82
CA ARG A 386 1.49 -18.64 4.50
C ARG A 386 2.74 -18.27 3.71
N SER A 387 3.45 -19.27 3.17
CA SER A 387 4.62 -19.04 2.32
C SER A 387 4.26 -18.26 1.05
N THR A 388 3.12 -18.56 0.44
CA THR A 388 2.64 -17.88 -0.77
C THR A 388 2.30 -16.42 -0.45
N GLN A 389 1.56 -16.17 0.63
CA GLN A 389 1.24 -14.81 1.08
C GLN A 389 2.52 -14.01 1.39
N ALA A 390 3.47 -14.63 2.09
CA ALA A 390 4.74 -13.99 2.44
C ALA A 390 5.56 -13.64 1.19
N GLY A 391 5.67 -14.53 0.22
CA GLY A 391 6.44 -14.31 -1.01
C GLY A 391 5.78 -13.35 -2.01
N LEU A 392 4.47 -13.10 -1.88
CA LEU A 392 3.71 -12.20 -2.75
C LEU A 392 3.64 -10.75 -2.28
N PHE A 393 3.99 -10.51 -1.02
CA PHE A 393 3.97 -9.16 -0.50
C PHE A 393 5.13 -8.35 -1.07
N ASP A 394 4.79 -7.42 -1.96
CA ASP A 394 5.69 -6.38 -2.45
C ASP A 394 5.38 -5.08 -1.68
N SER A 395 6.24 -4.73 -0.71
CA SER A 395 6.11 -3.48 0.06
C SER A 395 6.15 -2.24 -0.83
N ASP A 396 6.75 -2.35 -2.01
CA ASP A 396 6.88 -1.26 -2.96
C ASP A 396 5.67 -1.17 -3.90
N ALA A 397 4.76 -2.15 -3.92
CA ALA A 397 3.64 -2.15 -4.86
C ALA A 397 2.75 -0.93 -4.70
N ALA A 398 2.40 -0.65 -3.46
CA ALA A 398 1.57 0.49 -3.10
C ALA A 398 2.32 1.84 -3.22
N SER A 399 3.65 1.84 -3.29
CA SER A 399 4.42 3.06 -3.59
C SER A 399 4.23 3.56 -5.04
N ARG A 400 3.68 2.71 -5.91
CA ARG A 400 3.37 3.00 -7.33
C ARG A 400 1.98 3.58 -7.55
N LEU A 401 1.21 3.81 -6.47
CA LEU A 401 -0.11 4.41 -6.56
C LEU A 401 -0.05 5.80 -7.17
N GLN A 402 -1.00 6.09 -8.06
CA GLN A 402 -1.13 7.39 -8.69
C GLN A 402 -1.59 8.43 -7.66
N PRO A 403 -1.16 9.71 -7.78
CA PRO A 403 -1.66 10.79 -6.94
C PRO A 403 -3.18 10.97 -7.06
N LEU A 404 -3.84 11.45 -5.99
CA LEU A 404 -5.28 11.77 -5.95
C LEU A 404 -5.70 12.62 -7.16
N ALA A 405 -4.99 13.74 -7.33
CA ALA A 405 -5.16 14.62 -8.45
C ALA A 405 -4.05 14.33 -9.46
N SER A 406 -4.27 13.35 -10.34
CA SER A 406 -3.54 13.39 -11.61
C SER A 406 -4.04 14.65 -12.32
N ARG A 407 -3.27 15.74 -12.28
CA ARG A 407 -3.49 16.82 -13.23
C ARG A 407 -3.48 16.13 -14.58
N LYS A 408 -4.65 16.02 -15.22
CA LYS A 408 -4.74 15.69 -16.64
C LYS A 408 -4.04 16.85 -17.30
N SER A 409 -2.71 16.74 -17.36
CA SER A 409 -1.88 17.61 -18.15
C SER A 409 -2.56 17.54 -19.50
N GLY A 410 -3.22 18.64 -19.88
CA GLY A 410 -3.89 18.78 -21.16
C GLY A 410 -2.88 18.80 -22.30
N HIS A 411 -1.80 18.04 -22.18
CA HIS A 411 -1.05 17.56 -23.30
C HIS A 411 -2.00 16.62 -24.04
N VAL A 412 -2.79 17.23 -24.90
CA VAL A 412 -3.43 16.59 -26.03
C VAL A 412 -2.30 15.84 -26.72
N ASP A 413 -2.21 14.53 -26.51
CA ASP A 413 -1.45 13.64 -27.39
C ASP A 413 -2.21 13.63 -28.72
N MET A 414 -1.98 14.70 -29.46
CA MET A 414 -2.42 14.93 -30.82
C MET A 414 -1.47 14.18 -31.77
N LEU A 415 -1.16 12.92 -31.46
CA LEU A 415 -0.27 12.10 -32.27
C LEU A 415 -0.93 10.75 -32.57
N HIS A 416 -1.40 10.68 -33.82
CA HIS A 416 -1.67 9.49 -34.61
C HIS A 416 -2.94 8.67 -34.30
N GLU A 417 -4.09 9.26 -34.61
CA GLU A 417 -5.19 8.52 -35.23
C GLU A 417 -5.28 8.93 -36.72
N ALA A 418 -4.22 8.63 -37.48
CA ALA A 418 -4.25 8.70 -38.94
C ALA A 418 -4.37 7.28 -39.48
N GLY A 419 -5.61 6.85 -39.71
CA GLY A 419 -5.89 5.45 -40.07
C GLY A 419 -7.28 5.18 -40.65
N SER A 420 -7.78 6.08 -41.49
CA SER A 420 -8.64 5.76 -42.65
C SER A 420 -9.75 4.71 -42.46
N SER A 421 -10.96 5.15 -42.09
CA SER A 421 -12.20 4.48 -42.49
C SER A 421 -12.92 5.33 -43.55
N LYS A 422 -13.03 4.78 -44.76
CA LYS A 422 -13.82 5.34 -45.85
C LYS A 422 -15.32 5.28 -45.47
N PRO A 423 -16.14 6.28 -45.85
CA PRO A 423 -17.58 6.16 -45.75
C PRO A 423 -18.09 5.23 -46.87
N SER A 424 -18.61 4.06 -46.49
CA SER A 424 -19.48 3.27 -47.37
C SER A 424 -20.92 3.70 -47.14
N ASP A 425 -21.51 4.32 -48.16
CA ASP A 425 -22.94 4.50 -48.31
C ASP A 425 -23.67 3.19 -48.07
N PHE A 426 -24.57 3.14 -47.09
CA PHE A 426 -25.59 2.11 -47.02
C PHE A 426 -26.98 2.76 -46.97
N ARG A 427 -27.58 2.84 -48.16
CA ARG A 427 -29.02 3.03 -48.35
C ARG A 427 -29.77 1.93 -47.61
N GLY A 428 -30.87 2.34 -46.99
CA GLY A 428 -31.77 1.45 -46.27
C GLY A 428 -32.32 0.30 -47.11
N ARG A 429 -32.77 -0.73 -46.40
CA ARG A 429 -33.78 -1.65 -46.90
C ARG A 429 -34.61 -2.18 -45.74
N GLU A 430 -35.88 -2.28 -46.05
CA GLU A 430 -37.02 -2.55 -45.20
C GLU A 430 -36.97 -3.92 -44.52
N VAL A 431 -37.73 -3.96 -43.43
CA VAL A 431 -38.24 -5.12 -42.72
C VAL A 431 -38.87 -6.13 -43.69
N GLY A 432 -38.45 -7.39 -43.57
CA GLY A 432 -39.10 -8.52 -44.23
C GLY A 432 -38.90 -9.78 -43.39
N ASP A 433 -40.01 -10.29 -42.87
CA ASP A 433 -40.21 -11.64 -42.35
C ASP A 433 -39.63 -12.72 -43.27
N CYS A 434 -39.12 -13.82 -42.71
CA CYS A 434 -39.06 -15.16 -43.31
C CYS A 434 -38.69 -16.23 -42.25
N ASP A 435 -39.71 -16.96 -41.82
CA ASP A 435 -39.84 -18.42 -41.63
C ASP A 435 -38.61 -19.35 -41.44
N GLU A 436 -38.67 -20.10 -40.34
CA GLU A 436 -38.72 -21.57 -40.22
C GLU A 436 -38.30 -22.45 -41.43
N ALA A 437 -37.17 -23.17 -41.27
CA ALA A 437 -36.83 -24.53 -41.71
C ALA A 437 -35.31 -24.69 -41.53
N GLY A 438 -34.72 -25.72 -40.90
CA GLY A 438 -34.96 -27.13 -41.06
C GLY A 438 -33.69 -27.75 -41.67
N LEU A 439 -33.18 -28.83 -41.04
CA LEU A 439 -32.16 -29.78 -41.55
C LEU A 439 -30.71 -29.22 -41.53
N ASP A 440 -29.63 -29.97 -41.40
CA ASP A 440 -29.41 -31.41 -41.52
C ASP A 440 -28.06 -31.79 -40.89
N ASN A 441 -27.91 -33.08 -40.65
CA ASN A 441 -26.75 -33.81 -40.15
C ASN A 441 -25.42 -33.47 -40.83
N ARG A 442 -24.31 -33.58 -40.07
CA ARG A 442 -23.05 -34.14 -40.60
C ARG A 442 -22.13 -34.59 -39.47
N ASP A 443 -22.16 -35.90 -39.25
CA ASP A 443 -21.05 -36.67 -38.69
C ASP A 443 -19.82 -36.51 -39.60
N GLY A 444 -18.67 -36.30 -38.97
CA GLY A 444 -17.37 -36.18 -39.63
C GLY A 444 -16.30 -36.80 -38.74
N ASP A 445 -16.20 -38.12 -38.82
CA ASP A 445 -15.01 -38.89 -38.47
C ASP A 445 -13.80 -38.35 -39.22
N CYS A 446 -12.75 -38.00 -38.48
CA CYS A 446 -11.40 -37.89 -39.01
C CYS A 446 -10.45 -38.56 -38.02
N ASP A 447 -10.27 -39.88 -38.20
CA ASP A 447 -9.06 -40.59 -37.81
C ASP A 447 -7.90 -40.09 -38.69
N ASP A 448 -6.85 -39.54 -38.09
CA ASP A 448 -5.53 -39.43 -38.72
C ASP A 448 -4.47 -39.73 -37.66
N GLU A 449 -4.07 -41.00 -37.66
CA GLU A 449 -2.82 -41.53 -37.10
C GLU A 449 -1.68 -41.18 -38.07
N ASP A 450 -0.78 -40.26 -37.71
CA ASP A 450 0.48 -40.05 -38.44
C ASP A 450 1.66 -39.85 -37.48
N LEU A 451 2.27 -40.99 -37.15
CA LEU A 451 3.68 -41.30 -37.39
C LEU A 451 4.62 -40.09 -37.62
N PHE A 452 5.42 -39.73 -36.61
CA PHE A 452 6.65 -38.98 -36.86
C PHE A 452 7.88 -39.77 -36.42
N GLU A 453 8.55 -40.30 -37.44
CA GLU A 453 9.89 -40.85 -37.38
C GLU A 453 10.94 -39.75 -37.15
N SER A 454 11.94 -40.17 -36.37
CA SER A 454 13.18 -39.51 -36.04
C SER A 454 14.03 -39.20 -37.28
N HIS A 455 14.40 -37.93 -37.47
CA HIS A 455 15.64 -37.58 -38.13
C HIS A 455 16.38 -36.49 -37.35
N GLY A 456 17.56 -36.87 -36.85
CA GLY A 456 18.54 -35.93 -36.33
C GLY A 456 19.24 -35.20 -37.45
N SER A 457 19.49 -33.91 -37.24
CA SER A 457 20.59 -33.21 -37.89
C SER A 457 21.10 -32.07 -37.03
N HIS A 458 22.42 -32.02 -37.02
CA HIS A 458 23.34 -31.12 -36.36
C HIS A 458 23.18 -29.65 -36.80
N GLU A 459 23.62 -28.76 -35.88
CA GLU A 459 24.37 -27.52 -36.09
C GLU A 459 23.72 -26.12 -35.90
N ARG A 460 24.39 -25.38 -35.01
CA ARG A 460 24.65 -23.92 -34.97
C ARG A 460 23.58 -22.97 -34.41
N GLY A 461 23.63 -22.84 -33.08
CA GLY A 461 24.23 -21.67 -32.44
C GLY A 461 23.70 -20.28 -32.82
N VAL A 462 22.67 -19.83 -32.10
CA VAL A 462 22.50 -18.42 -31.71
C VAL A 462 22.02 -18.43 -30.25
N VAL A 463 22.91 -18.08 -29.32
CA VAL A 463 22.58 -17.94 -27.90
C VAL A 463 21.78 -16.65 -27.72
N PHE A 464 20.45 -16.78 -27.75
CA PHE A 464 19.55 -15.78 -27.20
C PHE A 464 19.12 -16.29 -25.82
N THR A 465 19.69 -15.73 -24.75
CA THR A 465 19.22 -15.99 -23.38
C THR A 465 17.88 -15.29 -23.17
N GLN A 466 16.81 -15.88 -23.70
CA GLN A 466 15.47 -15.63 -23.18
C GLN A 466 15.37 -16.36 -21.83
N ARG A 467 15.16 -15.62 -20.74
CA ARG A 467 14.69 -16.20 -19.48
C ARG A 467 13.29 -16.75 -19.73
N THR A 468 13.17 -18.07 -19.82
CA THR A 468 11.88 -18.76 -19.84
C THR A 468 11.19 -18.60 -18.48
N PRO A 469 9.85 -18.48 -18.44
CA PRO A 469 9.08 -18.33 -17.20
C PRO A 469 9.06 -19.58 -16.31
N GLU A 470 9.69 -20.68 -16.72
CA GLU A 470 9.82 -21.91 -15.92
C GLU A 470 10.74 -21.73 -14.70
N SER A 471 11.66 -20.75 -14.72
CA SER A 471 12.53 -20.49 -13.56
C SER A 471 11.73 -20.02 -12.33
N SER A 472 10.51 -19.49 -12.51
CA SER A 472 9.70 -18.97 -11.40
C SER A 472 9.01 -20.07 -10.58
N GLN A 473 8.83 -21.28 -11.13
CA GLN A 473 8.19 -22.40 -10.43
C GLN A 473 9.16 -23.21 -9.57
N GLU A 474 10.39 -23.44 -10.03
CA GLU A 474 11.42 -24.11 -9.23
C GLU A 474 11.85 -23.23 -8.04
N ASP A 475 12.03 -21.93 -8.27
CA ASP A 475 12.28 -20.94 -7.21
C ASP A 475 11.15 -20.94 -6.15
N PHE A 476 9.90 -21.19 -6.56
CA PHE A 476 8.76 -21.27 -5.64
C PHE A 476 8.83 -22.50 -4.74
N LEU A 477 9.17 -23.67 -5.29
CA LEU A 477 9.32 -24.90 -4.50
C LEU A 477 10.53 -24.82 -3.57
N GLU A 478 11.66 -24.24 -4.01
CA GLU A 478 12.81 -24.03 -3.13
C GLU A 478 12.51 -23.02 -2.02
N MET A 479 11.81 -21.92 -2.32
CA MET A 479 11.38 -20.94 -1.31
C MET A 479 10.43 -21.57 -0.27
N ALA A 480 9.43 -22.32 -0.73
CA ALA A 480 8.47 -22.98 0.16
C ALA A 480 9.12 -24.06 1.04
N LEU A 481 10.06 -24.84 0.47
CA LEU A 481 10.79 -25.89 1.20
C LEU A 481 11.91 -25.35 2.09
N GLY A 482 12.51 -24.21 1.73
CA GLY A 482 13.48 -23.48 2.54
C GLY A 482 12.83 -22.91 3.81
N SER A 483 11.64 -22.31 3.69
CA SER A 483 10.91 -21.75 4.83
C SER A 483 10.47 -22.80 5.86
N LEU A 484 10.26 -24.06 5.47
CA LEU A 484 9.93 -25.15 6.40
C LEU A 484 11.04 -25.41 7.45
N GLY A 485 12.28 -24.97 7.21
CA GLY A 485 13.40 -25.18 8.13
C GLY A 485 13.62 -24.07 9.17
N CYS A 486 13.16 -22.85 8.89
CA CYS A 486 13.58 -21.66 9.64
C CYS A 486 12.80 -21.42 10.95
N ASP A 487 11.58 -21.98 11.08
CA ASP A 487 10.75 -21.83 12.30
C ASP A 487 11.20 -22.74 13.47
N THR A 488 12.38 -23.39 13.37
CA THR A 488 12.82 -24.42 14.33
C THR A 488 13.55 -23.88 15.58
N ASP A 489 14.12 -22.67 15.54
CA ASP A 489 14.92 -22.15 16.65
C ASP A 489 14.12 -21.38 17.72
N GLY A 490 12.93 -20.87 17.39
CA GLY A 490 12.15 -20.03 18.31
C GLY A 490 11.42 -20.77 19.45
N MET A 491 11.13 -22.07 19.30
CA MET A 491 10.35 -22.83 20.29
C MET A 491 11.18 -23.67 21.27
N LEU A 492 12.47 -23.92 20.98
CA LEU A 492 13.34 -24.68 21.89
C LEU A 492 13.81 -23.84 23.09
N SER A 493 13.75 -22.50 23.01
CA SER A 493 14.13 -21.63 24.12
C SER A 493 13.07 -21.50 25.23
N ALA A 494 11.84 -21.99 25.03
CA ALA A 494 10.74 -21.85 25.99
C ALA A 494 10.52 -23.08 26.90
N ARG A 495 11.39 -24.10 26.81
CA ARG A 495 11.31 -25.33 27.65
C ARG A 495 12.43 -25.47 28.68
N CYS A 496 13.26 -24.45 28.86
CA CYS A 496 14.24 -24.37 29.94
C CYS A 496 14.06 -23.06 30.71
N SER A 497 12.95 -22.95 31.45
CA SER A 497 12.77 -21.99 32.56
C SER A 497 11.71 -22.52 33.51
#